data_AF-A0A2G6JF83-F1
#
_entry.id   AF-A0A2G6JF83-F1
#
_cell.length_a   1.000
_cell.length_b   1.000
_cell.length_c   1.000
_cell.angle_alpha   90.00
_cell.angle_beta   90.00
_cell.angle_gamma   90.00
#
_symmetry.space_group_name_H-M   'P 1'
#
loop_
_entity.id
_entity.type
_entity.pdbx_description
1 polymer ?
#
loop_
_entity_poly.entity_id
_entity_poly.type
_entity_poly.pdbx_seq_one_letter_code
_entity_poly.pdbx_strand_id
1 'polypeptide(L)'
;MAAKAEAAERPLRILHVLSQRGFSGGENQLAAIVRHLHRADYQQSFVLHPGAQFRSIADEIGAPVQELRMANDVDLGAVLRLRGIFRRSDADVISFGCARGHKLGGLACAGAKGLPPRLATRRMDYPLRGKLKRWLYRTAVQRVIVISEAVKEQVLHLGVPEAQVELIHEGVPSAELSALRRPEARAAARAELGIDGDVVLGVTLASLHERKGLDLLIDALSELALAPGQRLLWCVGGQGPLLAELQKHAASKAREGAELRLLGQVSAQKLLAAADLFCLPSRLEGLGVALLEAMASGLPAVASRVGGMQDSLVDGETGFFAEPGEVDSLRSALERLLSTPESWRQLGDAAAARAAERFDVQGMCRATERVYQELAVLGRRVPG
;
A
#
# COMPACT_ATOMS: atom_id res chain seq x y z
N MET A 1 20.49 50.10 -16.35
CA MET A 1 19.22 49.55 -15.81
C MET A 1 19.53 48.18 -15.26
N ALA A 2 19.47 48.08 -13.93
CA ALA A 2 19.98 46.96 -13.15
C ALA A 2 19.13 45.68 -13.32
N ALA A 3 19.84 44.57 -13.24
CA ALA A 3 19.34 43.21 -13.25
C ALA A 3 18.28 42.96 -12.17
N LYS A 4 17.11 42.45 -12.56
CA LYS A 4 16.36 41.52 -11.73
C LYS A 4 16.92 40.14 -12.01
N ALA A 5 17.94 39.74 -11.25
CA ALA A 5 18.24 38.33 -11.09
C ALA A 5 17.01 37.70 -10.41
N GLU A 6 16.28 36.85 -11.13
CA GLU A 6 15.35 35.90 -10.51
C GLU A 6 16.16 35.12 -9.47
N ALA A 7 15.89 35.35 -8.19
CA ALA A 7 16.46 34.54 -7.14
C ALA A 7 15.99 33.11 -7.39
N ALA A 8 16.91 32.21 -7.77
CA ALA A 8 16.61 30.79 -7.90
C ALA A 8 15.88 30.33 -6.63
N GLU A 9 14.63 29.92 -6.75
CA GLU A 9 13.85 29.45 -5.60
C GLU A 9 14.61 28.28 -4.97
N ARG A 10 15.01 28.44 -3.71
CA ARG A 10 15.71 27.37 -3.00
C ARG A 10 14.84 26.10 -2.99
N PRO A 11 15.44 24.91 -3.08
CA PRO A 11 14.69 23.66 -3.08
C PRO A 11 13.80 23.52 -1.83
N LEU A 12 12.63 22.91 -2.03
CA LEU A 12 11.70 22.59 -0.95
C LEU A 12 12.29 21.46 -0.10
N ARG A 13 12.46 21.73 1.19
CA ARG A 13 13.09 20.80 2.14
C ARG A 13 12.05 19.97 2.88
N ILE A 14 12.14 18.65 2.79
CA ILE A 14 11.21 17.72 3.44
C ILE A 14 11.98 16.85 4.45
N LEU A 15 11.50 16.85 5.70
CA LEU A 15 11.99 15.94 6.74
C LEU A 15 11.00 14.80 6.93
N HIS A 16 11.40 13.58 6.60
CA HIS A 16 10.58 12.37 6.76
C HIS A 16 10.90 11.66 8.08
N VAL A 17 9.88 11.25 8.84
CA VAL A 17 10.05 10.53 10.11
C VAL A 17 9.42 9.13 10.02
N LEU A 18 10.27 8.10 10.10
CA LEU A 18 9.88 6.69 9.93
C LEU A 18 10.41 5.83 11.07
N SER A 19 9.51 5.07 11.71
CA SER A 19 9.84 4.18 12.82
C SER A 19 9.88 2.70 12.45
N GLN A 20 9.49 2.34 11.22
CA GLN A 20 9.43 0.95 10.76
C GLN A 20 10.84 0.42 10.48
N ARG A 21 11.06 -0.86 10.80
CA ARG A 21 12.34 -1.55 10.56
C ARG A 21 12.33 -2.31 9.24
N GLY A 22 11.19 -2.93 8.90
CA GLY A 22 11.01 -3.66 7.66
C GLY A 22 10.64 -2.76 6.48
N PHE A 23 10.52 -3.39 5.32
CA PHE A 23 10.09 -2.79 4.07
C PHE A 23 8.83 -3.51 3.60
N SER A 24 7.69 -2.81 3.62
CA SER A 24 6.38 -3.36 3.25
C SER A 24 5.67 -2.43 2.26
N GLY A 25 4.39 -2.69 1.96
CA GLY A 25 3.61 -1.89 1.01
C GLY A 25 3.67 -0.39 1.29
N GLY A 26 3.54 0.03 2.56
CA GLY A 26 3.58 1.47 2.90
C GLY A 26 4.95 2.12 2.64
N GLU A 27 6.04 1.39 2.89
CA GLU A 27 7.40 1.81 2.57
C GLU A 27 7.62 1.86 1.05
N ASN A 28 7.11 0.89 0.28
CA ASN A 28 7.18 0.92 -1.19
C ASN A 28 6.56 2.21 -1.76
N GLN A 29 5.39 2.59 -1.24
CA GLN A 29 4.69 3.80 -1.68
C GLN A 29 5.46 5.08 -1.33
N LEU A 30 6.02 5.14 -0.12
CA LEU A 30 6.88 6.27 0.25
C LEU A 30 8.17 6.31 -0.57
N ALA A 31 8.78 5.15 -0.87
CA ALA A 31 9.98 5.09 -1.71
C ALA A 31 9.69 5.61 -3.13
N ALA A 32 8.53 5.29 -3.71
CA ALA A 32 8.12 5.84 -5.00
C ALA A 32 8.01 7.38 -4.95
N ILE A 33 7.39 7.94 -3.90
CA ILE A 33 7.29 9.39 -3.70
C ILE A 33 8.68 10.01 -3.53
N VAL A 34 9.54 9.42 -2.70
CA VAL A 34 10.90 9.91 -2.46
C VAL A 34 11.73 9.93 -3.74
N ARG A 35 11.65 8.88 -4.56
CA ARG A 35 12.32 8.81 -5.86
C ARG A 35 11.78 9.82 -6.85
N HIS A 36 10.45 10.00 -6.92
CA HIS A 36 9.82 11.03 -7.75
C HIS A 36 10.30 12.44 -7.39
N LEU A 37 10.54 12.68 -6.09
CA LEU A 37 11.05 13.96 -5.59
C LEU A 37 12.59 14.05 -5.64
N HIS A 38 13.31 13.09 -6.20
CA HIS A 38 14.76 13.16 -6.34
C HIS A 38 15.17 14.02 -7.57
N ARG A 39 14.99 15.33 -7.43
CA ARG A 39 15.32 16.34 -8.44
C ARG A 39 15.69 17.67 -7.79
N ALA A 40 16.24 18.60 -8.58
CA ALA A 40 16.82 19.85 -8.11
C ALA A 40 15.88 20.73 -7.26
N ASP A 41 14.57 20.62 -7.46
CA ASP A 41 13.55 21.40 -6.75
C ASP A 41 13.32 20.94 -5.29
N TYR A 42 13.89 19.81 -4.88
CA TYR A 42 13.64 19.20 -3.57
C TYR A 42 14.92 18.77 -2.87
N GLN A 43 14.92 18.93 -1.54
CA GLN A 43 15.94 18.38 -0.65
C GLN A 43 15.24 17.52 0.39
N GLN A 44 15.70 16.30 0.57
CA GLN A 44 15.05 15.32 1.46
C GLN A 44 16.00 14.93 2.58
N SER A 45 15.46 14.75 3.78
CA SER A 45 16.20 14.27 4.95
C SER A 45 15.32 13.33 5.76
N PHE A 46 15.94 12.44 6.54
CA PHE A 46 15.21 11.36 7.21
C PHE A 46 15.58 11.23 8.68
N VAL A 47 14.58 10.97 9.51
CA VAL A 47 14.75 10.39 10.85
C VAL A 47 14.27 8.96 10.81
N LEU A 48 15.19 8.01 10.93
CA LEU A 48 14.92 6.57 10.80
C LEU A 48 15.19 5.84 12.11
N HIS A 49 14.44 4.76 12.38
CA HIS A 49 14.85 3.80 13.40
C HIS A 49 16.17 3.12 13.00
N PRO A 50 17.12 2.89 13.93
CA PRO A 50 18.33 2.12 13.64
C PRO A 50 18.03 0.76 13.00
N GLY A 51 18.74 0.46 11.91
CA GLY A 51 18.54 -0.76 11.11
C GLY A 51 17.24 -0.81 10.31
N ALA A 52 16.63 0.34 10.03
CA ALA A 52 15.49 0.41 9.11
C ALA A 52 15.93 0.11 7.67
N GLN A 53 15.25 -0.81 7.01
CA GLN A 53 15.50 -1.15 5.61
C GLN A 53 15.32 0.05 4.67
N PHE A 54 14.46 1.02 5.04
CA PHE A 54 14.28 2.27 4.28
C PHE A 54 15.57 3.11 4.14
N ARG A 55 16.60 2.82 4.95
CA ARG A 55 17.92 3.45 4.82
C ARG A 55 18.50 3.30 3.41
N SER A 56 18.28 2.16 2.74
CA SER A 56 18.78 1.95 1.38
C SER A 56 18.25 2.97 0.38
N ILE A 57 16.98 3.38 0.52
CA ILE A 57 16.35 4.40 -0.34
C ILE A 57 16.95 5.77 -0.07
N ALA A 58 17.21 6.11 1.19
CA ALA A 58 17.84 7.37 1.55
C ALA A 58 19.29 7.45 1.02
N ASP A 59 20.05 6.36 1.11
CA ASP A 59 21.40 6.27 0.56
C ASP A 59 21.38 6.33 -0.98
N GLU A 60 20.42 5.66 -1.64
CA GLU A 60 20.22 5.70 -3.10
C GLU A 60 20.09 7.14 -3.63
N ILE A 61 19.35 8.00 -2.93
CA ILE A 61 19.14 9.39 -3.33
C ILE A 61 20.15 10.37 -2.69
N GLY A 62 21.15 9.87 -1.95
CA GLY A 62 22.16 10.69 -1.28
C GLY A 62 21.62 11.61 -0.17
N ALA A 63 20.50 11.24 0.46
CA ALA A 63 19.85 12.07 1.45
C ALA A 63 20.39 11.84 2.88
N PRO A 64 20.59 12.90 3.69
CA PRO A 64 21.04 12.76 5.06
C PRO A 64 20.04 12.00 5.94
N VAL A 65 20.57 11.10 6.76
CA VAL A 65 19.80 10.27 7.69
C VAL A 65 20.28 10.51 9.12
N GLN A 66 19.34 10.82 10.00
CA GLN A 66 19.56 10.81 11.43
C GLN A 66 18.89 9.58 12.04
N GLU A 67 19.68 8.72 12.67
CA GLU A 67 19.13 7.56 13.37
C GLU A 67 18.58 7.95 14.75
N LEU A 68 17.37 7.50 15.04
CA LEU A 68 16.72 7.67 16.33
C LEU A 68 15.94 6.42 16.70
N ARG A 69 16.35 5.77 17.80
CA ARG A 69 15.58 4.67 18.37
C ARG A 69 14.21 5.16 18.83
N MET A 70 13.17 4.51 18.32
CA MET A 70 11.76 4.75 18.64
C MET A 70 11.16 3.44 19.16
N ALA A 71 11.43 3.14 20.44
CA ALA A 71 11.25 1.80 20.98
C ALA A 71 9.79 1.36 21.03
N ASN A 72 8.88 2.29 21.32
CA ASN A 72 7.45 2.05 21.42
C ASN A 72 6.64 3.34 21.17
N ASP A 73 5.32 3.22 21.26
CA ASP A 73 4.37 4.29 20.95
C ASP A 73 4.26 5.39 22.03
N VAL A 74 5.00 5.29 23.13
CA VAL A 74 5.00 6.25 24.26
C VAL A 74 6.41 6.63 24.70
N ASP A 75 7.39 6.48 23.81
CA ASP A 75 8.80 6.76 24.06
C ASP A 75 9.06 8.26 24.24
N LEU A 76 9.02 8.74 25.50
CA LEU A 76 9.23 10.14 25.84
C LEU A 76 10.65 10.63 25.48
N GLY A 77 11.64 9.75 25.56
CA GLY A 77 13.01 10.07 25.14
C GLY A 77 13.08 10.37 23.65
N ALA A 78 12.42 9.55 22.83
CA ALA A 78 12.29 9.81 21.39
C ALA A 78 11.51 11.11 21.12
N VAL A 79 10.44 11.40 21.86
CA VAL A 79 9.66 12.65 21.73
C VAL A 79 10.53 13.89 21.99
N LEU A 80 11.32 13.90 23.07
CA LEU A 80 12.19 15.03 23.39
C LEU A 80 13.30 15.23 22.35
N ARG A 81 13.88 14.13 21.84
CA ARG A 81 14.89 14.18 20.77
C ARG A 81 14.30 14.65 19.45
N LEU A 82 13.14 14.14 19.03
CA LEU A 82 12.40 14.63 17.86
C LEU A 82 12.11 16.12 17.96
N ARG A 83 11.69 16.62 19.12
CA ARG A 83 11.46 18.05 19.34
C ARG A 83 12.74 18.87 19.12
N GLY A 84 13.88 18.37 19.60
CA GLY A 84 15.18 18.98 19.36
C GLY A 84 15.55 19.02 17.88
N ILE A 85 15.31 17.91 17.16
CA ILE A 85 15.54 17.80 15.71
C ILE A 85 14.66 18.80 14.95
N PHE A 86 13.36 18.84 15.23
CA PHE A 86 12.42 19.71 14.52
C PHE A 86 12.71 21.20 14.71
N ARG A 87 13.23 21.60 15.88
CA ARG A 87 13.62 22.99 16.15
C ARG A 87 14.91 23.43 15.45
N ARG A 88 15.80 22.48 15.13
CA ARG A 88 17.09 22.74 14.47
C ARG A 88 17.05 22.47 12.98
N SER A 89 16.00 21.79 12.51
CA SER A 89 15.79 21.47 11.10
C SER A 89 15.43 22.73 10.32
N ASP A 90 15.97 22.82 9.12
CA ASP A 90 15.65 23.84 8.12
C ASP A 90 14.60 23.35 7.11
N ALA A 91 13.83 22.33 7.49
CA ALA A 91 12.77 21.76 6.66
C ALA A 91 11.62 22.75 6.47
N ASP A 92 11.05 22.74 5.27
CA ASP A 92 9.81 23.45 4.95
C ASP A 92 8.58 22.61 5.34
N VAL A 93 8.70 21.27 5.33
CA VAL A 93 7.63 20.35 5.72
C VAL A 93 8.17 19.17 6.52
N ILE A 94 7.46 18.76 7.57
CA ILE A 94 7.72 17.51 8.31
C ILE A 94 6.67 16.47 7.91
N SER A 95 7.11 15.34 7.37
CA SER A 95 6.27 14.26 6.87
C SER A 95 6.31 13.04 7.80
N PHE A 96 5.17 12.66 8.36
CA PHE A 96 5.01 11.46 9.16
C PHE A 96 4.47 10.31 8.30
N GLY A 97 5.39 9.49 7.81
CA GLY A 97 5.07 8.39 6.89
C GLY A 97 4.55 7.12 7.54
N CYS A 98 4.50 7.02 8.87
CA CYS A 98 4.04 5.83 9.58
C CYS A 98 3.31 6.18 10.89
N ALA A 99 2.49 5.26 11.41
CA ALA A 99 1.63 5.53 12.56
C ALA A 99 2.38 5.90 13.85
N ARG A 100 3.49 5.20 14.17
CA ARG A 100 4.29 5.52 15.36
C ARG A 100 5.12 6.78 15.16
N GLY A 101 5.70 7.00 13.97
CA GLY A 101 6.36 8.25 13.60
C GLY A 101 5.42 9.47 13.76
N HIS A 102 4.16 9.34 13.30
CA HIS A 102 3.12 10.36 13.50
C HIS A 102 2.80 10.57 14.98
N LYS A 103 2.65 9.50 15.76
CA LYS A 103 2.35 9.63 17.19
C LYS A 103 3.46 10.35 17.95
N LEU A 104 4.71 9.88 17.82
CA LEU A 104 5.86 10.44 18.54
C LEU A 104 6.20 11.85 18.02
N GLY A 105 6.19 12.04 16.70
CA GLY A 105 6.43 13.33 16.06
C GLY A 105 5.35 14.36 16.36
N GLY A 106 4.07 13.95 16.34
CA GLY A 106 2.96 14.80 16.74
C GLY A 106 3.09 15.28 18.18
N LEU A 107 3.38 14.36 19.13
CA LEU A 107 3.65 14.72 20.53
C LEU A 107 4.87 15.65 20.68
N ALA A 108 5.91 15.46 19.87
CA ALA A 108 7.08 16.35 19.87
C ALA A 108 6.73 17.78 19.45
N CYS A 109 5.68 17.96 18.63
CA CYS A 109 5.17 19.27 18.21
C CYS A 109 4.26 19.94 19.26
N ALA A 110 3.82 19.22 20.29
CA ALA A 110 2.95 19.78 21.34
C ALA A 110 3.59 21.01 22.00
N GLY A 111 2.89 22.15 21.95
CA GLY A 111 3.32 23.41 22.57
C GLY A 111 4.51 24.12 21.88
N ALA A 112 5.02 23.59 20.76
CA ALA A 112 6.09 24.22 20.01
C ALA A 112 5.52 25.23 19.00
N LYS A 113 6.05 26.47 19.02
CA LYS A 113 5.74 27.52 18.05
C LYS A 113 6.81 27.56 16.95
N GLY A 114 6.45 28.08 15.78
CA GLY A 114 7.39 28.27 14.65
C GLY A 114 7.88 26.97 14.00
N LEU A 115 7.30 25.81 14.32
CA LEU A 115 7.67 24.56 13.66
C LEU A 115 7.10 24.49 12.24
N PRO A 116 7.83 23.90 11.27
CA PRO A 116 7.37 23.71 9.91
C PRO A 116 6.04 22.95 9.87
N PRO A 117 5.16 23.24 8.89
CA PRO A 117 3.91 22.51 8.71
C PRO A 117 4.14 21.00 8.62
N ARG A 118 3.18 20.24 9.16
CA ARG A 118 3.29 18.79 9.30
C ARG A 118 2.22 18.08 8.50
N LEU A 119 2.62 16.98 7.88
CA LEU A 119 1.79 16.06 7.12
C LEU A 119 1.79 14.70 7.82
N ALA A 120 0.63 14.06 7.93
CA ALA A 120 0.53 12.65 8.29
C ALA A 120 -0.08 11.85 7.14
N THR A 121 0.51 10.70 6.83
CA THR A 121 -0.09 9.74 5.89
C THR A 121 -0.65 8.55 6.66
N ARG A 122 -1.94 8.28 6.49
CA ARG A 122 -2.64 7.17 7.15
C ARG A 122 -3.03 6.11 6.13
N ARG A 123 -2.44 4.93 6.29
CA ARG A 123 -2.61 3.78 5.38
C ARG A 123 -3.51 2.67 5.90
N MET A 124 -3.67 2.56 7.21
CA MET A 124 -4.44 1.48 7.81
C MET A 124 -5.78 1.98 8.31
N ASP A 125 -6.78 1.12 8.19
CA ASP A 125 -8.17 1.27 8.57
C ASP A 125 -8.46 0.79 10.01
N TYR A 126 -7.44 0.61 10.84
CA TYR A 126 -7.63 0.29 12.26
C TYR A 126 -8.46 1.37 12.97
N PRO A 127 -9.41 0.99 13.86
CA PRO A 127 -10.33 1.93 14.49
C PRO A 127 -9.65 3.18 15.10
N LEU A 128 -10.23 4.35 14.79
CA LEU A 128 -9.80 5.66 15.27
C LEU A 128 -10.69 6.13 16.41
N ARG A 129 -10.22 6.04 17.67
CA ARG A 129 -10.98 6.50 18.83
C ARG A 129 -10.10 7.24 19.84
N GLY A 130 -10.74 8.10 20.64
CA GLY A 130 -10.14 8.77 21.79
C GLY A 130 -9.53 10.15 21.52
N LYS A 131 -9.40 10.93 22.60
CA LYS A 131 -8.95 12.34 22.56
C LYS A 131 -7.54 12.50 21.99
N LEU A 132 -6.63 11.59 22.31
CA LEU A 132 -5.25 11.64 21.82
C LEU A 132 -5.19 11.50 20.30
N LYS A 133 -5.92 10.53 19.72
CA LYS A 133 -5.95 10.35 18.26
C LYS A 133 -6.58 11.56 17.57
N ARG A 134 -7.68 12.09 18.12
CA ARG A 134 -8.28 13.33 17.64
C ARG A 134 -7.27 14.46 17.60
N TRP A 135 -6.55 14.70 18.70
CA TRP A 135 -5.52 15.73 18.76
C TRP A 135 -4.39 15.50 17.73
N LEU A 136 -3.90 14.25 17.59
CA LEU A 136 -2.83 13.91 16.64
C LEU A 136 -3.20 14.18 15.18
N TYR A 137 -4.43 13.87 14.77
CA TYR A 137 -4.85 14.05 13.38
C TYR A 137 -5.46 15.42 13.09
N ARG A 138 -6.11 16.07 14.07
CA ARG A 138 -6.74 17.39 13.91
C ARG A 138 -5.78 18.55 14.19
N THR A 139 -4.94 18.41 15.22
CA THR A 139 -4.21 19.56 15.78
C THR A 139 -2.71 19.46 15.55
N ALA A 140 -2.12 18.26 15.67
CA ALA A 140 -0.68 18.09 15.54
C ALA A 140 -0.16 18.19 14.09
N VAL A 141 -1.06 18.18 13.10
CA VAL A 141 -0.73 18.25 11.66
C VAL A 141 -1.62 19.26 10.93
N GLN A 142 -1.20 19.73 9.77
CA GLN A 142 -1.92 20.69 8.91
C GLN A 142 -2.66 20.00 7.78
N ARG A 143 -2.17 18.83 7.37
CA ARG A 143 -2.78 17.96 6.37
C ARG A 143 -2.68 16.49 6.81
N VAL A 144 -3.67 15.71 6.41
CA VAL A 144 -3.70 14.26 6.56
C VAL A 144 -3.98 13.66 5.20
N ILE A 145 -3.04 12.90 4.65
CA ILE A 145 -3.30 12.05 3.50
C ILE A 145 -3.91 10.74 3.99
N VAL A 146 -5.04 10.37 3.41
CA VAL A 146 -5.72 9.08 3.60
C VAL A 146 -5.72 8.33 2.27
N ILE A 147 -5.60 7.00 2.32
CA ILE A 147 -5.43 6.20 1.10
C ILE A 147 -6.72 5.60 0.54
N SER A 148 -7.82 5.70 1.27
CA SER A 148 -9.13 5.17 0.86
C SER A 148 -10.26 5.95 1.51
N GLU A 149 -11.46 5.86 0.91
CA GLU A 149 -12.69 6.47 1.43
C GLU A 149 -13.00 5.94 2.83
N ALA A 150 -12.86 4.63 3.05
CA ALA A 150 -13.02 4.03 4.38
C ALA A 150 -12.10 4.68 5.44
N VAL A 151 -10.85 4.99 5.08
CA VAL A 151 -9.91 5.67 5.99
C VAL A 151 -10.26 7.16 6.12
N LYS A 152 -10.71 7.82 5.04
CA LYS A 152 -11.20 9.21 5.05
C LYS A 152 -12.35 9.36 6.04
N GLU A 153 -13.37 8.52 5.92
CA GLU A 153 -14.53 8.51 6.81
C GLU A 153 -14.10 8.38 8.28
N GLN A 154 -13.20 7.45 8.62
CA GLN A 154 -12.73 7.32 10.00
C GLN A 154 -12.06 8.59 10.55
N VAL A 155 -11.28 9.29 9.71
CA VAL A 155 -10.61 10.54 10.08
C VAL A 155 -11.60 11.69 10.23
N LEU A 156 -12.62 11.76 9.37
CA LEU A 156 -13.71 12.74 9.48
C LEU A 156 -14.58 12.50 10.73
N HIS A 157 -14.97 11.25 11.01
CA HIS A 157 -15.72 10.86 12.21
C HIS A 157 -14.95 11.15 13.51
N LEU A 158 -13.61 11.12 13.46
CA LEU A 158 -12.77 11.52 14.58
C LEU A 158 -12.86 13.04 14.87
N GLY A 159 -13.34 13.83 13.91
CA GLY A 159 -13.54 15.27 13.98
C GLY A 159 -12.43 16.07 13.29
N VAL A 160 -11.68 15.49 12.35
CA VAL A 160 -10.74 16.25 11.52
C VAL A 160 -11.52 17.01 10.44
N PRO A 161 -11.27 18.33 10.24
CA PRO A 161 -11.94 19.09 9.19
C PRO A 161 -11.67 18.51 7.80
N GLU A 162 -12.67 18.49 6.93
CA GLU A 162 -12.51 17.95 5.57
C GLU A 162 -11.43 18.70 4.77
N ALA A 163 -11.33 20.02 4.92
CA ALA A 163 -10.27 20.83 4.29
C ALA A 163 -8.83 20.49 4.75
N GLN A 164 -8.67 19.63 5.75
CA GLN A 164 -7.37 19.11 6.20
C GLN A 164 -7.08 17.70 5.64
N VAL A 165 -8.07 17.02 5.07
CA VAL A 165 -7.97 15.63 4.64
C VAL A 165 -7.86 15.57 3.12
N GLU A 166 -6.79 14.95 2.64
CA GLU A 166 -6.54 14.70 1.22
C GLU A 166 -6.67 13.20 0.94
N LEU A 167 -7.60 12.81 0.07
CA LEU A 167 -7.70 11.42 -0.40
C LEU A 167 -6.73 11.22 -1.56
N ILE A 168 -5.68 10.44 -1.31
CA ILE A 168 -4.70 10.06 -2.33
C ILE A 168 -4.49 8.55 -2.23
N HIS A 169 -5.07 7.82 -3.17
CA HIS A 169 -4.89 6.38 -3.26
C HIS A 169 -3.42 6.03 -3.50
N GLU A 170 -2.99 4.89 -2.94
CA GLU A 170 -1.67 4.34 -3.26
C GLU A 170 -1.65 3.89 -4.72
N GLY A 171 -0.47 3.96 -5.34
CA GLY A 171 -0.31 3.71 -6.76
C GLY A 171 0.56 2.48 -7.07
N VAL A 172 0.35 1.91 -8.24
CA VAL A 172 1.15 0.82 -8.81
C VAL A 172 1.73 1.27 -10.16
N PRO A 173 2.87 0.69 -10.60
CA PRO A 173 3.47 1.03 -11.89
C PRO A 173 2.65 0.39 -13.03
N SER A 174 1.49 0.98 -13.33
CA SER A 174 0.48 0.40 -14.22
C SER A 174 1.03 0.13 -15.62
N ALA A 175 1.89 1.01 -16.15
CA ALA A 175 2.53 0.80 -17.44
C ALA A 175 3.42 -0.46 -17.47
N GLU A 176 4.25 -0.66 -16.44
CA GLU A 176 5.14 -1.82 -16.34
C GLU A 176 4.35 -3.12 -16.14
N LEU A 177 3.32 -3.09 -15.29
CA LEU A 177 2.47 -4.25 -15.01
C LEU A 177 1.60 -4.63 -16.20
N SER A 178 1.10 -3.65 -16.96
CA SER A 178 0.34 -3.92 -18.18
C SER A 178 1.17 -4.68 -19.23
N ALA A 179 2.49 -4.50 -19.23
CA ALA A 179 3.39 -5.19 -20.13
C ALA A 179 3.51 -6.70 -19.81
N LEU A 180 3.07 -7.15 -18.62
CA LEU A 180 3.03 -8.57 -18.25
C LEU A 180 1.92 -9.34 -18.99
N ARG A 181 0.92 -8.64 -19.54
CA ARG A 181 -0.19 -9.22 -20.32
C ARG A 181 0.24 -9.81 -21.67
N ARG A 182 1.49 -9.55 -22.09
CA ARG A 182 2.02 -10.03 -23.37
C ARG A 182 2.13 -11.56 -23.36
N PRO A 183 1.67 -12.26 -24.41
CA PRO A 183 1.71 -13.72 -24.47
C PRO A 183 3.11 -14.30 -24.20
N GLU A 184 4.17 -13.64 -24.65
CA GLU A 184 5.55 -14.09 -24.45
C GLU A 184 5.98 -13.99 -22.97
N ALA A 185 5.57 -12.93 -22.28
CA ALA A 185 5.86 -12.75 -20.85
C ALA A 185 5.16 -13.82 -20.02
N ARG A 186 3.88 -14.12 -20.33
CA ARG A 186 3.12 -15.18 -19.69
C ARG A 186 3.73 -16.57 -19.93
N ALA A 187 4.08 -16.88 -21.18
CA ALA A 187 4.69 -18.16 -21.53
C ALA A 187 6.03 -18.38 -20.80
N ALA A 188 6.89 -17.36 -20.76
CA ALA A 188 8.16 -17.42 -20.04
C ALA A 188 7.95 -17.62 -18.52
N ALA A 189 7.02 -16.88 -17.91
CA ALA A 189 6.74 -17.00 -16.49
C ALA A 189 6.16 -18.38 -16.11
N ARG A 190 5.26 -18.93 -16.94
CA ARG A 190 4.73 -20.29 -16.74
C ARG A 190 5.81 -21.37 -16.87
N ALA A 191 6.69 -21.25 -17.86
CA ALA A 191 7.80 -22.19 -18.03
C ALA A 191 8.75 -22.19 -16.82
N GLU A 192 9.09 -21.00 -16.28
CA GLU A 192 9.94 -20.89 -15.09
C GLU A 192 9.30 -21.50 -13.84
N LEU A 193 7.97 -21.43 -13.73
CA LEU A 193 7.20 -22.00 -12.62
C LEU A 193 6.87 -23.50 -12.80
N GLY A 194 7.25 -24.10 -13.94
CA GLY A 194 6.92 -25.49 -14.28
C GLY A 194 5.40 -25.71 -14.43
N ILE A 195 4.70 -24.72 -14.99
CA ILE A 195 3.25 -24.75 -15.20
C ILE A 195 2.99 -25.14 -16.65
N ASP A 196 2.69 -26.42 -16.85
CA ASP A 196 2.42 -27.01 -18.16
C ASP A 196 0.92 -27.28 -18.38
N GLY A 197 0.52 -27.26 -19.65
CA GLY A 197 -0.82 -27.64 -20.10
C GLY A 197 -1.95 -26.66 -19.77
N ASP A 198 -3.18 -27.15 -19.91
CA ASP A 198 -4.43 -26.40 -19.68
C ASP A 198 -4.82 -26.38 -18.19
N VAL A 199 -3.88 -26.02 -17.31
CA VAL A 199 -4.17 -25.73 -15.91
C VAL A 199 -4.58 -24.27 -15.75
N VAL A 200 -5.60 -24.00 -14.95
CA VAL A 200 -5.95 -22.64 -14.51
C VAL A 200 -5.04 -22.28 -13.33
N LEU A 201 -4.30 -21.18 -13.44
CA LEU A 201 -3.44 -20.67 -12.38
C LEU A 201 -4.12 -19.51 -11.63
N GLY A 202 -4.59 -19.77 -10.42
CA GLY A 202 -4.96 -18.71 -9.48
C GLY A 202 -3.77 -18.27 -8.64
N VAL A 203 -3.68 -16.99 -8.30
CA VAL A 203 -2.60 -16.49 -7.43
C VAL A 203 -3.11 -15.56 -6.33
N THR A 204 -2.37 -15.55 -5.22
CA THR A 204 -2.54 -14.60 -4.11
C THR A 204 -1.18 -14.07 -3.69
N LEU A 205 -1.05 -12.74 -3.59
CA LEU A 205 0.15 -12.08 -3.10
C LEU A 205 -0.14 -11.44 -1.74
N ALA A 206 0.37 -12.03 -0.67
CA ALA A 206 0.08 -11.57 0.69
C ALA A 206 1.10 -12.05 1.72
N SER A 207 1.40 -11.21 2.70
CA SER A 207 2.09 -11.65 3.92
C SER A 207 1.26 -12.71 4.66
N LEU A 208 1.88 -13.76 5.20
CA LEU A 208 1.17 -14.87 5.84
C LEU A 208 0.76 -14.53 7.29
N HIS A 209 -0.25 -13.67 7.41
CA HIS A 209 -0.84 -13.20 8.67
C HIS A 209 -2.36 -13.41 8.64
N GLU A 210 -2.97 -13.59 9.82
CA GLU A 210 -4.39 -13.87 9.99
C GLU A 210 -5.31 -12.88 9.26
N ARG A 211 -4.95 -11.60 9.27
CA ARG A 211 -5.71 -10.53 8.59
C ARG A 211 -5.87 -10.73 7.09
N LYS A 212 -5.05 -11.58 6.45
CA LYS A 212 -5.06 -11.82 5.01
C LYS A 212 -6.02 -12.94 4.57
N GLY A 213 -6.64 -13.66 5.51
CA GLY A 213 -7.70 -14.63 5.19
C GLY A 213 -7.26 -15.83 4.36
N LEU A 214 -5.98 -16.22 4.42
CA LEU A 214 -5.46 -17.31 3.58
C LEU A 214 -6.01 -18.69 3.98
N ASP A 215 -6.43 -18.84 5.23
CA ASP A 215 -7.20 -19.98 5.72
C ASP A 215 -8.57 -20.08 5.03
N LEU A 216 -9.27 -18.95 4.86
CA LEU A 216 -10.55 -18.90 4.14
C LEU A 216 -10.40 -19.33 2.68
N LEU A 217 -9.30 -18.91 2.03
CA LEU A 217 -8.98 -19.33 0.68
C LEU A 217 -8.74 -20.83 0.60
N ILE A 218 -7.97 -21.41 1.53
CA ILE A 218 -7.73 -22.85 1.56
C ILE A 218 -9.07 -23.60 1.68
N ASP A 219 -9.94 -23.19 2.60
CA ASP A 219 -11.26 -23.80 2.77
C ASP A 219 -12.13 -23.66 1.51
N ALA A 220 -12.23 -22.46 0.95
CA ALA A 220 -13.01 -22.20 -0.26
C ALA A 220 -12.52 -23.05 -1.46
N LEU A 221 -11.21 -23.17 -1.65
CA LEU A 221 -10.63 -23.98 -2.73
C LEU A 221 -10.90 -25.48 -2.56
N SER A 222 -10.98 -25.95 -1.32
CA SER A 222 -11.24 -27.35 -0.99
C SER A 222 -12.67 -27.79 -1.34
N GLU A 223 -13.59 -26.84 -1.44
CA GLU A 223 -15.02 -27.07 -1.69
C GLU A 223 -15.49 -26.58 -3.08
N LEU A 224 -14.59 -26.00 -3.87
CA LEU A 224 -14.89 -25.46 -5.19
C LEU A 224 -15.47 -26.51 -6.15
N ALA A 225 -16.60 -26.21 -6.79
CA ALA A 225 -17.05 -26.98 -7.94
C ALA A 225 -16.15 -26.72 -9.17
N LEU A 226 -15.52 -27.76 -9.70
CA LEU A 226 -14.73 -27.71 -10.93
C LEU A 226 -15.42 -28.48 -12.05
N ALA A 227 -15.29 -28.02 -13.29
CA ALA A 227 -15.78 -28.75 -14.44
C ALA A 227 -15.00 -30.08 -14.61
N PRO A 228 -15.61 -31.13 -15.18
CA PRO A 228 -14.91 -32.39 -15.43
C PRO A 228 -13.61 -32.19 -16.22
N GLY A 229 -12.48 -32.66 -15.67
CA GLY A 229 -11.15 -32.53 -16.28
C GLY A 229 -10.46 -31.19 -16.07
N GLN A 230 -11.14 -30.19 -15.48
CA GLN A 230 -10.54 -28.90 -15.15
C GLN A 230 -9.51 -29.07 -14.02
N ARG A 231 -8.30 -28.54 -14.25
CA ARG A 231 -7.23 -28.52 -13.25
C ARG A 231 -7.01 -27.09 -12.76
N LEU A 232 -7.02 -26.91 -11.45
CA LEU A 232 -6.74 -25.65 -10.77
C LEU A 232 -5.44 -25.78 -9.96
N LEU A 233 -4.51 -24.88 -10.19
CA LEU A 233 -3.35 -24.66 -9.35
C LEU A 233 -3.47 -23.28 -8.71
N TRP A 234 -3.38 -23.19 -7.39
CA TRP A 234 -3.39 -21.93 -6.65
C TRP A 234 -2.03 -21.67 -6.00
N CYS A 235 -1.36 -20.59 -6.39
CA CYS A 235 -0.06 -20.21 -5.85
C CYS A 235 -0.16 -19.00 -4.92
N VAL A 236 0.31 -19.17 -3.68
CA VAL A 236 0.39 -18.09 -2.68
C VAL A 236 1.83 -17.62 -2.55
N GLY A 237 2.08 -16.37 -2.95
CA GLY A 237 3.36 -15.69 -2.80
C GLY A 237 3.38 -14.80 -1.56
N GLY A 238 4.33 -15.05 -0.66
CA GLY A 238 4.60 -14.25 0.52
C GLY A 238 5.17 -15.05 1.69
N GLN A 239 5.56 -14.34 2.74
CA GLN A 239 6.09 -14.92 3.99
C GLN A 239 5.34 -14.37 5.19
N GLY A 240 5.41 -15.10 6.30
CA GLY A 240 4.83 -14.68 7.56
C GLY A 240 4.79 -15.81 8.60
N PRO A 241 4.39 -15.48 9.83
CA PRO A 241 4.42 -16.42 10.96
C PRO A 241 3.49 -17.63 10.75
N LEU A 242 2.46 -17.52 9.91
CA LEU A 242 1.48 -18.58 9.69
C LEU A 242 1.91 -19.62 8.63
N LEU A 243 3.15 -19.58 8.11
CA LEU A 243 3.57 -20.48 7.03
C LEU A 243 3.32 -21.97 7.36
N ALA A 244 3.81 -22.44 8.51
CA ALA A 244 3.69 -23.85 8.89
C ALA A 244 2.23 -24.28 9.12
N GLU A 245 1.43 -23.38 9.71
CA GLU A 245 0.01 -23.62 9.95
C GLU A 245 -0.77 -23.72 8.63
N LEU A 246 -0.55 -22.78 7.72
CA LEU A 246 -1.21 -22.77 6.40
C LEU A 246 -0.77 -23.96 5.53
N GLN A 247 0.48 -24.40 5.61
CA GLN A 247 0.95 -25.61 4.93
C GLN A 247 0.22 -26.86 5.44
N LYS A 248 0.10 -27.01 6.77
CA LYS A 248 -0.64 -28.12 7.37
C LYS A 248 -2.12 -28.07 6.98
N HIS A 249 -2.72 -26.89 6.99
CA HIS A 249 -4.13 -26.70 6.62
C HIS A 249 -4.35 -27.07 5.14
N ALA A 250 -3.52 -26.56 4.24
CA ALA A 250 -3.59 -26.87 2.81
C ALA A 250 -3.42 -28.37 2.54
N ALA A 251 -2.47 -29.03 3.20
CA ALA A 251 -2.28 -30.48 3.07
C ALA A 251 -3.50 -31.29 3.54
N SER A 252 -4.16 -30.86 4.62
CA SER A 252 -5.37 -31.51 5.14
C SER A 252 -6.61 -31.36 4.27
N LYS A 253 -6.57 -30.39 3.34
CA LYS A 253 -7.66 -30.02 2.43
C LYS A 253 -7.36 -30.34 0.97
N ALA A 254 -6.24 -31.02 0.71
CA ALA A 254 -5.84 -31.40 -0.63
C ALA A 254 -6.87 -32.35 -1.27
N ARG A 255 -7.17 -32.13 -2.54
CA ARG A 255 -8.08 -32.97 -3.32
C ARG A 255 -7.64 -33.07 -4.77
N GLU A 256 -8.17 -34.07 -5.47
CA GLU A 256 -7.92 -34.23 -6.90
C GLU A 256 -8.47 -33.03 -7.68
N GLY A 257 -7.71 -32.56 -8.67
CA GLY A 257 -8.09 -31.45 -9.55
C GLY A 257 -7.80 -30.05 -9.01
N ALA A 258 -7.59 -29.85 -7.70
CA ALA A 258 -7.28 -28.55 -7.10
C ALA A 258 -6.06 -28.64 -6.16
N GLU A 259 -4.96 -27.99 -6.54
CA GLU A 259 -3.72 -27.94 -5.76
C GLU A 259 -3.46 -26.51 -5.24
N LEU A 260 -2.99 -26.37 -4.00
CA LEU A 260 -2.51 -25.09 -3.46
C LEU A 260 -1.02 -25.20 -3.07
N ARG A 261 -0.21 -24.23 -3.51
CA ARG A 261 1.22 -24.13 -3.22
C ARG A 261 1.53 -22.82 -2.50
N LEU A 262 2.17 -22.92 -1.34
CA LEU A 262 2.78 -21.76 -0.66
C LEU A 262 4.24 -21.64 -1.14
N LEU A 263 4.54 -20.59 -1.91
CA LEU A 263 5.83 -20.46 -2.59
C LEU A 263 6.88 -19.68 -1.78
N GLY A 264 6.48 -19.11 -0.63
CA GLY A 264 7.36 -18.22 0.12
C GLY A 264 7.57 -16.89 -0.61
N GLN A 265 8.75 -16.29 -0.45
CA GLN A 265 9.07 -15.02 -1.09
C GLN A 265 9.43 -15.24 -2.56
N VAL A 266 8.61 -14.72 -3.45
CA VAL A 266 8.76 -14.82 -4.91
C VAL A 266 8.52 -13.47 -5.56
N SER A 267 8.95 -13.29 -6.80
CA SER A 267 8.64 -12.08 -7.56
C SER A 267 7.13 -12.01 -7.83
N ALA A 268 6.51 -10.93 -7.34
CA ALA A 268 5.11 -10.61 -7.60
C ALA A 268 4.83 -10.55 -9.10
N GLN A 269 5.66 -9.84 -9.86
CA GLN A 269 5.51 -9.67 -11.31
C GLN A 269 5.54 -11.01 -12.04
N LYS A 270 6.42 -11.94 -11.65
CA LYS A 270 6.48 -13.28 -12.26
C LYS A 270 5.21 -14.07 -12.02
N LEU A 271 4.69 -14.08 -10.79
CA LEU A 271 3.43 -14.76 -10.48
C LEU A 271 2.26 -14.13 -11.23
N LEU A 272 2.15 -12.80 -11.23
CA LEU A 272 1.08 -12.08 -11.92
C LEU A 272 1.13 -12.32 -13.44
N ALA A 273 2.32 -12.37 -14.04
CA ALA A 273 2.47 -12.65 -15.46
C ALA A 273 2.02 -14.07 -15.84
N ALA A 274 2.21 -15.06 -14.95
CA ALA A 274 1.84 -16.45 -15.22
C ALA A 274 0.35 -16.75 -14.93
N ALA A 275 -0.29 -15.92 -14.11
CA ALA A 275 -1.62 -16.14 -13.56
C ALA A 275 -2.74 -15.96 -14.58
N ASP A 276 -3.84 -16.65 -14.31
CA ASP A 276 -5.11 -16.48 -14.99
C ASP A 276 -6.10 -15.71 -14.11
N LEU A 277 -6.03 -15.91 -12.78
CA LEU A 277 -6.95 -15.32 -11.81
C LEU A 277 -6.18 -14.81 -10.57
N PHE A 278 -6.74 -13.81 -9.89
CA PHE A 278 -6.21 -13.32 -8.62
C PHE A 278 -7.26 -13.43 -7.49
N CYS A 279 -6.83 -13.73 -6.26
CA CYS A 279 -7.69 -13.59 -5.08
C CYS A 279 -6.97 -12.94 -3.90
N LEU A 280 -7.65 -12.02 -3.21
CA LEU A 280 -7.21 -11.44 -1.94
C LEU A 280 -8.36 -11.46 -0.91
N PRO A 281 -8.48 -12.54 -0.11
CA PRO A 281 -9.59 -12.76 0.83
C PRO A 281 -9.36 -12.06 2.19
N SER A 282 -8.75 -10.88 2.19
CA SER A 282 -8.36 -10.19 3.42
C SER A 282 -9.55 -9.95 4.35
N ARG A 283 -9.36 -10.20 5.66
CA ARG A 283 -10.28 -9.75 6.72
C ARG A 283 -10.16 -8.26 7.01
N LEU A 284 -8.97 -7.70 6.79
CA LEU A 284 -8.69 -6.27 7.00
C LEU A 284 -7.63 -5.79 6.00
N GLU A 285 -7.91 -4.66 5.34
CA GLU A 285 -7.00 -4.08 4.35
C GLU A 285 -7.13 -2.56 4.26
N GLY A 286 -5.99 -1.87 4.14
CA GLY A 286 -5.98 -0.43 3.89
C GLY A 286 -6.54 -0.06 2.52
N LEU A 287 -5.80 -0.42 1.46
CA LEU A 287 -6.22 -0.25 0.05
C LEU A 287 -6.09 -1.55 -0.77
N GLY A 288 -5.11 -2.40 -0.43
CA GLY A 288 -4.88 -3.66 -1.13
C GLY A 288 -3.99 -3.49 -2.35
N VAL A 289 -2.74 -3.02 -2.17
CA VAL A 289 -1.78 -2.82 -3.28
C VAL A 289 -1.61 -4.07 -4.14
N ALA A 290 -1.60 -5.27 -3.55
CA ALA A 290 -1.52 -6.52 -4.31
C ALA A 290 -2.71 -6.74 -5.27
N LEU A 291 -3.92 -6.29 -4.88
CA LEU A 291 -5.08 -6.28 -5.76
C LEU A 291 -4.89 -5.27 -6.89
N LEU A 292 -4.38 -4.07 -6.60
CA LEU A 292 -4.06 -3.08 -7.62
C LEU A 292 -3.01 -3.59 -8.61
N GLU A 293 -1.99 -4.29 -8.14
CA GLU A 293 -0.96 -4.90 -9.00
C GLU A 293 -1.57 -5.96 -9.93
N ALA A 294 -2.48 -6.79 -9.41
CA ALA A 294 -3.21 -7.78 -10.20
C ALA A 294 -4.14 -7.13 -11.24
N MET A 295 -4.90 -6.10 -10.84
CA MET A 295 -5.75 -5.33 -11.73
C MET A 295 -4.93 -4.67 -12.85
N ALA A 296 -3.81 -4.01 -12.52
CA ALA A 296 -2.92 -3.40 -13.51
C ALA A 296 -2.28 -4.44 -14.45
N SER A 297 -2.08 -5.66 -13.97
CA SER A 297 -1.64 -6.81 -14.77
C SER A 297 -2.75 -7.42 -15.62
N GLY A 298 -3.97 -6.86 -15.59
CA GLY A 298 -5.12 -7.33 -16.37
C GLY A 298 -5.69 -8.66 -15.91
N LEU A 299 -5.53 -9.01 -14.62
CA LEU A 299 -6.12 -10.22 -14.07
C LEU A 299 -7.53 -9.94 -13.56
N PRO A 300 -8.53 -10.78 -13.92
CA PRO A 300 -9.77 -10.80 -13.16
C PRO A 300 -9.50 -11.23 -11.71
N ALA A 301 -10.18 -10.58 -10.77
CA ALA A 301 -9.90 -10.75 -9.35
C ALA A 301 -11.15 -11.04 -8.52
N VAL A 302 -10.97 -11.83 -7.45
CA VAL A 302 -11.88 -11.89 -6.31
C VAL A 302 -11.21 -11.21 -5.12
N ALA A 303 -11.94 -10.36 -4.40
CA ALA A 303 -11.41 -9.76 -3.18
C ALA A 303 -12.49 -9.65 -2.10
N SER A 304 -12.10 -9.62 -0.83
CA SER A 304 -13.07 -9.33 0.23
C SER A 304 -13.53 -7.87 0.16
N ARG A 305 -14.80 -7.61 0.47
CA ARG A 305 -15.38 -6.26 0.56
C ARG A 305 -14.95 -5.54 1.85
N VAL A 306 -13.65 -5.27 2.00
CA VAL A 306 -13.08 -4.56 3.16
C VAL A 306 -12.26 -3.34 2.79
N GLY A 307 -12.32 -2.35 3.67
CA GLY A 307 -11.48 -1.15 3.62
C GLY A 307 -11.48 -0.51 2.24
N GLY A 308 -10.28 -0.16 1.75
CA GLY A 308 -10.11 0.50 0.45
C GLY A 308 -10.20 -0.41 -0.77
N MET A 309 -10.37 -1.72 -0.63
CA MET A 309 -10.61 -2.57 -1.81
C MET A 309 -11.95 -2.24 -2.49
N GLN A 310 -12.87 -1.62 -1.75
CA GLN A 310 -14.13 -1.07 -2.28
C GLN A 310 -13.93 0.14 -3.19
N ASP A 311 -12.81 0.85 -3.05
CA ASP A 311 -12.49 2.00 -3.89
C ASP A 311 -11.96 1.53 -5.25
N SER A 312 -11.26 0.39 -5.27
CA SER A 312 -10.57 -0.14 -6.44
C SER A 312 -11.38 -1.13 -7.26
N LEU A 313 -12.00 -2.14 -6.65
CA LEU A 313 -12.76 -3.16 -7.37
C LEU A 313 -14.23 -2.75 -7.55
N VAL A 314 -14.81 -3.04 -8.71
CA VAL A 314 -16.23 -2.82 -9.03
C VAL A 314 -16.87 -4.17 -9.34
N ASP A 315 -17.86 -4.55 -8.54
CA ASP A 315 -18.47 -5.88 -8.60
C ASP A 315 -19.09 -6.16 -9.97
N GLY A 316 -18.73 -7.28 -10.59
CA GLY A 316 -19.19 -7.67 -11.91
C GLY A 316 -18.55 -6.94 -13.09
N GLU A 317 -17.77 -5.88 -12.85
CA GLU A 317 -17.13 -5.09 -13.91
C GLU A 317 -15.62 -5.28 -13.96
N THR A 318 -14.95 -5.22 -12.81
CA THR A 318 -13.48 -5.40 -12.70
C THR A 318 -13.09 -6.62 -11.87
N GLY A 319 -14.08 -7.37 -11.38
CA GLY A 319 -13.93 -8.59 -10.59
C GLY A 319 -15.14 -8.80 -9.70
N PHE A 320 -15.00 -9.63 -8.66
CA PHE A 320 -16.09 -9.95 -7.74
C PHE A 320 -15.70 -9.75 -6.28
N PHE A 321 -16.65 -9.30 -5.47
CA PHE A 321 -16.48 -9.26 -4.03
C PHE A 321 -16.96 -10.53 -3.35
N ALA A 322 -16.24 -10.89 -2.29
CA ALA A 322 -16.69 -11.81 -1.25
C ALA A 322 -16.93 -11.05 0.07
N GLU A 323 -17.83 -11.54 0.90
CA GLU A 323 -18.04 -10.98 2.23
C GLU A 323 -16.88 -11.34 3.18
N PRO A 324 -16.44 -10.43 4.04
CA PRO A 324 -15.21 -10.62 4.81
C PRO A 324 -15.38 -11.68 5.90
N GLY A 325 -14.49 -12.67 5.93
CA GLY A 325 -14.55 -13.74 6.94
C GLY A 325 -15.48 -14.90 6.57
N GLU A 326 -16.19 -14.82 5.44
CA GLU A 326 -17.21 -15.78 5.04
C GLU A 326 -16.71 -16.71 3.92
N VAL A 327 -16.40 -17.97 4.27
CA VAL A 327 -15.87 -18.98 3.32
C VAL A 327 -16.85 -19.24 2.18
N ASP A 328 -18.15 -19.39 2.47
CA ASP A 328 -19.17 -19.67 1.46
C ASP A 328 -19.31 -18.52 0.45
N SER A 329 -19.18 -17.27 0.92
CA SER A 329 -19.20 -16.09 0.05
C SER A 329 -17.97 -16.06 -0.86
N LEU A 330 -16.79 -16.36 -0.30
CA LEU A 330 -15.55 -16.45 -1.07
C LEU A 330 -15.60 -17.55 -2.12
N ARG A 331 -16.08 -18.75 -1.74
CA ARG A 331 -16.29 -19.87 -2.66
C ARG A 331 -17.23 -19.46 -3.80
N SER A 332 -18.39 -18.90 -3.47
CA SER A 332 -19.39 -18.48 -4.47
C SER A 332 -18.83 -17.45 -5.47
N ALA A 333 -18.03 -16.49 -4.99
CA ALA A 333 -17.37 -15.50 -5.86
C ALA A 333 -16.32 -16.15 -6.78
N LEU A 334 -15.53 -17.10 -6.26
CA LEU A 334 -14.57 -17.87 -7.06
C LEU A 334 -15.28 -18.77 -8.09
N GLU A 335 -16.39 -19.42 -7.74
CA GLU A 335 -17.18 -20.24 -8.68
C GLU A 335 -17.78 -19.39 -9.80
N ARG A 336 -18.30 -18.21 -9.48
CA ARG A 336 -18.81 -17.26 -10.48
C ARG A 336 -17.71 -16.85 -11.46
N LEU A 337 -16.51 -16.59 -10.96
CA LEU A 337 -15.37 -16.27 -11.81
C LEU A 337 -14.95 -17.47 -12.66
N LEU A 338 -14.81 -18.65 -12.06
CA LEU A 338 -14.35 -19.88 -12.73
C LEU A 338 -15.35 -20.40 -13.79
N SER A 339 -16.64 -20.11 -13.62
CA SER A 339 -17.71 -20.53 -14.55
C SER A 339 -17.88 -19.62 -15.76
N THR A 340 -17.14 -18.51 -15.85
CA THR A 340 -17.25 -17.53 -16.95
C THR A 340 -15.89 -17.20 -17.60
N PRO A 341 -15.09 -18.20 -18.03
CA PRO A 341 -13.76 -17.97 -18.61
C PRO A 341 -13.75 -17.06 -19.84
N GLU A 342 -14.83 -17.04 -20.61
CA GLU A 342 -15.04 -16.13 -21.73
C GLU A 342 -15.05 -14.64 -21.32
N SER A 343 -15.38 -14.34 -20.06
CA SER A 343 -15.44 -12.98 -19.52
C SER A 343 -14.12 -12.48 -18.94
N TRP A 344 -13.15 -13.37 -18.67
CA TRP A 344 -11.92 -13.03 -17.95
C TRP A 344 -11.12 -11.91 -18.61
N ARG A 345 -11.05 -11.93 -19.95
CA ARG A 345 -10.37 -10.87 -20.70
C ARG A 345 -11.07 -9.53 -20.52
N GLN A 346 -12.40 -9.49 -20.59
CA GLN A 346 -13.17 -8.26 -20.41
C GLN A 346 -13.01 -7.70 -19.00
N LEU A 347 -13.15 -8.55 -17.98
CA LEU A 347 -12.96 -8.18 -16.57
C LEU A 347 -11.53 -7.64 -16.33
N GLY A 348 -10.53 -8.34 -16.84
CA GLY A 348 -9.12 -7.96 -16.74
C GLY A 348 -8.81 -6.64 -17.46
N ASP A 349 -9.36 -6.43 -18.66
CA ASP A 349 -9.17 -5.20 -19.43
C ASP A 349 -9.79 -3.99 -18.71
N ALA A 350 -11.00 -4.15 -18.15
CA ALA A 350 -11.66 -3.13 -17.35
C ALA A 350 -10.89 -2.84 -16.04
N ALA A 351 -10.38 -3.88 -15.37
CA ALA A 351 -9.55 -3.74 -14.18
C ALA A 351 -8.25 -2.98 -14.46
N ALA A 352 -7.57 -3.29 -15.56
CA ALA A 352 -6.34 -2.63 -15.97
C ALA A 352 -6.56 -1.15 -16.33
N ALA A 353 -7.62 -0.85 -17.08
CA ALA A 353 -7.98 0.53 -17.41
C ALA A 353 -8.23 1.36 -16.15
N ARG A 354 -9.00 0.81 -15.20
CA ARG A 354 -9.28 1.47 -13.92
C ARG A 354 -8.02 1.65 -13.08
N ALA A 355 -7.15 0.65 -13.02
CA ALA A 355 -5.87 0.74 -12.30
C ALA A 355 -4.97 1.85 -12.88
N ALA A 356 -4.87 1.95 -14.20
CA ALA A 356 -4.10 2.99 -14.87
C ALA A 356 -4.69 4.40 -14.67
N GLU A 357 -6.01 4.53 -14.64
CA GLU A 357 -6.70 5.82 -14.46
C GLU A 357 -6.61 6.34 -13.03
N ARG A 358 -6.88 5.48 -12.03
CA ARG A 358 -7.12 5.90 -10.64
C ARG A 358 -6.02 5.52 -9.66
N PHE A 359 -5.18 4.55 -10.00
CA PHE A 359 -4.22 3.93 -9.09
C PHE A 359 -2.81 3.86 -9.69
N ASP A 360 -2.47 4.78 -10.58
CA ASP A 360 -1.13 4.89 -11.13
C ASP A 360 -0.16 5.58 -10.15
N VAL A 361 1.04 5.01 -10.03
CA VAL A 361 2.10 5.51 -9.12
C VAL A 361 2.50 6.95 -9.44
N GLN A 362 2.54 7.36 -10.71
CA GLN A 362 2.90 8.74 -11.06
C GLN A 362 1.77 9.70 -10.69
N GLY A 363 0.52 9.26 -10.82
CA GLY A 363 -0.66 9.99 -10.31
C GLY A 363 -0.57 10.26 -8.81
N MET A 364 -0.31 9.22 -8.02
CA MET A 364 -0.12 9.32 -6.56
C MET A 364 1.04 10.28 -6.21
N CYS A 365 2.19 10.14 -6.88
CA CYS A 365 3.36 10.97 -6.61
C CYS A 365 3.09 12.46 -6.88
N ARG A 366 2.48 12.80 -8.02
CA ARG A 366 2.10 14.19 -8.36
C ARG A 366 1.07 14.77 -7.37
N ALA A 367 0.09 13.97 -6.96
CA ALA A 367 -0.90 14.41 -5.97
C ALA A 367 -0.23 14.70 -4.62
N THR A 368 0.67 13.82 -4.16
CA THR A 368 1.39 13.99 -2.90
C THR A 368 2.34 15.19 -2.94
N GLU A 369 3.04 15.38 -4.07
CA GLU A 369 3.89 16.53 -4.32
C GLU A 369 3.14 17.86 -4.17
N ARG A 370 1.93 17.95 -4.73
CA ARG A 370 1.06 19.14 -4.59
C ARG A 370 0.81 19.46 -3.13
N VAL A 371 0.52 18.45 -2.30
CA VAL A 371 0.30 18.65 -0.85
C VAL A 371 1.57 19.20 -0.18
N TYR A 372 2.76 18.71 -0.55
CA TYR A 372 4.01 19.28 -0.03
C TYR A 372 4.20 20.74 -0.43
N GLN A 373 3.92 21.09 -1.68
CA GLN A 373 4.02 22.47 -2.18
C GLN A 373 3.05 23.41 -1.45
N GLU A 374 1.79 23.00 -1.29
CA GLU A 374 0.77 23.76 -0.56
C GLU A 374 1.17 23.99 0.91
N LEU A 375 1.68 22.94 1.57
CA LEU A 375 2.16 23.06 2.94
C LEU A 375 3.36 24.02 3.03
N ALA A 376 4.32 23.94 2.13
CA ALA A 376 5.47 24.86 2.13
C ALA A 376 5.03 26.33 2.00
N VAL A 377 4.02 26.63 1.17
CA VAL A 377 3.44 27.97 1.06
C VAL A 377 2.79 28.42 2.37
N LEU A 378 2.05 27.53 3.06
CA LEU A 378 1.49 27.83 4.38
C LEU A 378 2.57 28.14 5.41
N GLY A 379 3.68 27.39 5.39
CA GLY A 379 4.82 27.60 6.30
C GLY A 379 5.51 28.96 6.11
N ARG A 380 5.67 29.41 4.86
CA ARG A 380 6.29 30.72 4.54
C ARG A 380 5.41 31.92 4.94
N ARG A 381 4.10 31.73 5.12
CA ARG A 381 3.13 32.79 5.45
C ARG A 381 2.96 33.06 6.95
N VAL A 382 3.56 32.25 7.83
CA VAL A 382 3.50 32.46 9.28
C VAL A 382 4.79 33.14 9.73
N PRO A 383 4.80 34.45 10.05
CA PRO A 383 5.95 35.08 10.69
C PRO A 383 6.17 34.45 12.06
N GLY A 384 7.45 34.27 12.42
CA GLY A 384 7.91 33.57 13.62
C GLY A 384 7.37 34.09 14.95
#